data_AF-A0A2V6PXI0-F1
#
_entry.id   AF-A0A2V6PXI0-F1
#
_cell.length_a   1.000
_cell.length_b   1.000
_cell.length_c   1.000
_cell.angle_alpha   90.00
_cell.angle_beta   90.00
_cell.angle_gamma   90.00
#
_symmetry.space_group_name_H-M   'P 1'
#
loop_
_entity.id
_entity.type
_entity.pdbx_description
1 polymer ?
#
loop_
_entity_poly.entity_id
_entity_poly.type
_entity_poly.pdbx_seq_one_letter_code
_entity_poly.pdbx_strand_id
1 'polypeptide(L)'
;LVMPDGVTVASQFAPHFPPQRADVSYGLDPETGAQLFFGSPTPGWANDMSSAGFAKNPRFSIPGGVYTNNSLSLTLSVRSPTALIHYTLDGTEPTEASAFYSTPLLMSGSTIVRAKVFEPGLQPGLTVSQNYTLLGSDVVYFNSNLPLIIINTFGRGVPDGVQIRANARIIGTVGGRASLTGAPDYDGWVGVAVRGSSSLQFPKHSFAFETQDEAGDDLKASPLGFPRDSDWVLYAPYTDKTLMRDFLAYELHGKMGHYSVRTRFVEVFVDSSRGKLTMSDYAGVYVFEEKIKRGKDRVDIAPLLPADNSEPEVSGGYLIKKDRLDPGDSGFTTAHAGLFAYVEPKEQEITPWQAAWLSDWFGQFESALYGPNFRDPANGYARFIDVESFIDQQWIVEMSKNIDGYRLSNYLHKDRLGKLKMDPIWDWNLSFGNANYANGW
;
A
#
# COMPACT_ATOMS: atom_id res chain seq x y z
N LEU A 1 11.27 37.35 9.11
CA LEU A 1 12.45 37.91 9.79
C LEU A 1 11.99 39.12 10.61
N VAL A 2 12.26 39.11 11.93
CA VAL A 2 12.00 40.24 12.83
C VAL A 2 13.36 40.75 13.30
N MET A 3 13.53 42.07 13.40
CA MET A 3 14.75 42.71 13.86
C MET A 3 15.03 42.38 15.35
N PRO A 4 16.26 42.63 15.86
CA PRO A 4 16.62 42.37 17.26
C PRO A 4 15.75 43.09 18.31
N ASP A 5 15.00 44.12 17.91
CA ASP A 5 14.04 44.81 18.77
C ASP A 5 12.76 43.98 19.06
N GLY A 6 12.59 42.84 18.40
CA GLY A 6 11.46 41.93 18.57
C GLY A 6 10.12 42.44 18.04
N VAL A 7 10.08 43.63 17.43
CA VAL A 7 8.84 44.30 16.99
C VAL A 7 8.90 44.67 15.51
N THR A 8 10.05 45.11 15.02
CA THR A 8 10.19 45.56 13.64
C THR A 8 10.32 44.36 12.72
N VAL A 9 9.37 44.20 11.80
CA VAL A 9 9.44 43.16 10.78
C VAL A 9 10.47 43.56 9.73
N ALA A 10 11.59 42.84 9.68
CA ALA A 10 12.66 43.04 8.72
C ALA A 10 12.32 42.47 7.33
N SER A 11 11.60 41.35 7.29
CA SER A 11 11.09 40.72 6.07
C SER A 11 9.94 39.79 6.41
N GLN A 12 8.89 39.80 5.59
CA GLN A 12 7.74 38.91 5.73
C GLN A 12 7.15 38.57 4.36
N PHE A 13 6.55 37.38 4.27
CA PHE A 13 5.66 37.03 3.18
C PHE A 13 4.23 37.37 3.60
N ALA A 14 3.76 38.55 3.20
CA ALA A 14 2.48 39.11 3.61
C ALA A 14 1.60 39.45 2.39
N PRO A 15 0.26 39.42 2.52
CA PRO A 15 -0.48 39.02 3.73
C PRO A 15 -0.43 37.51 3.98
N HIS A 16 -0.22 36.69 2.94
CA HIS A 16 -0.22 35.23 3.03
C HIS A 16 0.94 34.63 2.23
N PHE A 17 1.49 33.54 2.73
CA PHE A 17 2.42 32.71 1.96
C PHE A 17 1.66 31.99 0.84
N PRO A 18 2.16 31.96 -0.41
CA PRO A 18 1.41 31.37 -1.50
C PRO A 18 1.38 29.84 -1.41
N PRO A 19 0.40 29.19 -2.05
CA PRO A 19 0.36 27.73 -2.14
C PRO A 19 1.69 27.18 -2.68
N GLN A 20 2.27 26.24 -1.95
CA GLN A 20 3.52 25.58 -2.34
C GLN A 20 3.25 24.33 -3.15
N ARG A 21 4.24 23.92 -3.93
CA ARG A 21 4.32 22.59 -4.53
C ARG A 21 5.56 21.90 -3.98
N ALA A 22 5.50 20.57 -3.88
CA ALA A 22 6.67 19.78 -3.58
C ALA A 22 7.81 20.16 -4.55
N ASP A 23 9.03 20.19 -4.01
CA ASP A 23 10.27 20.48 -4.74
C ASP A 23 10.36 21.85 -5.43
N VAL A 24 9.46 22.79 -5.11
CA VAL A 24 9.51 24.17 -5.61
C VAL A 24 9.62 25.12 -4.43
N SER A 25 10.73 25.84 -4.36
CA SER A 25 10.93 26.84 -3.31
C SER A 25 10.33 28.19 -3.71
N TYR A 26 9.92 28.97 -2.72
CA TYR A 26 9.44 30.35 -2.90
C TYR A 26 10.34 31.30 -2.13
N GLY A 27 10.83 32.33 -2.80
CA GLY A 27 11.83 33.22 -2.24
C GLY A 27 11.91 34.55 -2.98
N LEU A 28 12.89 35.37 -2.58
CA LEU A 28 13.18 36.64 -3.23
C LEU A 28 14.23 36.45 -4.32
N ASP A 29 13.97 37.04 -5.47
CA ASP A 29 14.98 37.29 -6.49
C ASP A 29 15.98 38.33 -5.96
N PRO A 30 17.29 38.02 -5.90
CA PRO A 30 18.28 38.89 -5.29
C PRO A 30 18.58 40.15 -6.14
N GLU A 31 18.27 40.15 -7.43
CA GLU A 31 18.51 41.29 -8.33
C GLU A 31 17.34 42.25 -8.33
N THR A 32 16.11 41.72 -8.37
CA THR A 32 14.89 42.52 -8.54
C THR A 32 14.09 42.71 -7.25
N GLY A 33 14.35 41.89 -6.22
CA GLY A 33 13.55 41.84 -4.99
C GLY A 33 12.14 41.26 -5.19
N ALA A 34 11.84 40.72 -6.37
CA ALA A 34 10.54 40.09 -6.66
C ALA A 34 10.41 38.76 -5.89
N GLN A 35 9.21 38.45 -5.42
CA GLN A 35 8.95 37.14 -4.82
C GLN A 35 8.54 36.14 -5.91
N LEU A 36 9.33 35.08 -6.09
CA LEU A 36 9.23 34.16 -7.22
C LEU A 36 9.35 32.70 -6.77
N PHE A 37 8.91 31.80 -7.64
CA PHE A 37 9.08 30.37 -7.49
C PHE A 37 10.31 29.88 -8.23
N PHE A 38 11.10 29.04 -7.56
CA PHE A 38 12.32 28.43 -8.07
C PHE A 38 12.17 26.91 -8.07
N GLY A 39 11.98 26.35 -9.27
CA GLY A 39 11.75 24.92 -9.48
C GLY A 39 13.01 24.10 -9.76
N SER A 40 14.16 24.76 -9.94
CA SER A 40 15.45 24.08 -10.16
C SER A 40 16.29 24.15 -8.88
N PRO A 41 16.64 23.02 -8.25
CA PRO A 41 17.53 23.03 -7.10
C PRO A 41 18.93 23.49 -7.49
N THR A 42 19.48 24.49 -6.79
CA THR A 42 20.87 24.97 -6.96
C THR A 42 21.67 24.89 -5.65
N PRO A 43 21.95 23.70 -5.09
CA PRO A 43 22.64 23.58 -3.80
C PRO A 43 24.02 24.26 -3.82
N GLY A 44 24.26 25.20 -2.91
CA GLY A 44 25.51 25.95 -2.81
C GLY A 44 25.65 27.11 -3.80
N TRP A 45 24.63 27.38 -4.61
CA TRP A 45 24.61 28.46 -5.62
C TRP A 45 23.33 29.29 -5.50
N ALA A 46 23.33 30.48 -6.10
CA ALA A 46 22.13 31.30 -6.20
C ALA A 46 21.11 30.62 -7.13
N ASN A 47 19.82 30.70 -6.79
CA ASN A 47 18.75 30.24 -7.67
C ASN A 47 18.69 31.19 -8.88
N ASP A 48 18.72 30.65 -10.10
CA ASP A 48 18.85 31.42 -11.35
C ASP A 48 17.59 31.34 -12.23
N MET A 49 16.78 30.28 -12.10
CA MET A 49 15.50 30.14 -12.79
C MET A 49 14.32 30.45 -11.86
N SER A 50 13.70 31.60 -12.11
CA SER A 50 12.60 32.13 -11.32
C SER A 50 11.33 32.29 -12.17
N SER A 51 10.16 32.26 -11.52
CA SER A 51 8.88 32.39 -12.22
C SER A 51 7.81 33.02 -11.34
N ALA A 52 6.86 33.72 -11.96
CA ALA A 52 5.82 34.46 -11.27
C ALA A 52 4.68 33.56 -10.73
N GLY A 53 4.69 32.26 -11.04
CA GLY A 53 3.64 31.33 -10.64
C GLY A 53 3.73 30.02 -11.40
N PHE A 54 2.61 29.30 -11.45
CA PHE A 54 2.50 28.02 -12.14
C PHE A 54 1.51 28.07 -13.29
N ALA A 55 1.83 27.37 -14.38
CA ALA A 55 0.89 27.14 -15.46
C ALA A 55 -0.36 26.39 -14.97
N LYS A 56 -1.50 26.63 -15.62
CA LYS A 56 -2.77 25.96 -15.28
C LYS A 56 -2.74 24.50 -15.74
N ASN A 57 -3.47 23.64 -15.03
CA ASN A 57 -3.57 22.23 -15.42
C ASN A 57 -4.35 22.06 -16.74
N PRO A 58 -4.00 21.04 -17.56
CA PRO A 58 -4.75 20.73 -18.77
C PRO A 58 -6.15 20.20 -18.43
N ARG A 59 -7.12 20.46 -19.31
CA ARG A 59 -8.47 19.93 -19.25
C ARG A 59 -8.65 18.83 -20.28
N PHE A 60 -9.12 17.69 -19.82
CA PHE A 60 -9.48 16.54 -20.64
C PHE A 60 -10.96 16.64 -21.04
N SER A 61 -11.30 16.43 -22.31
CA SER A 61 -12.69 16.49 -22.78
C SER A 61 -13.54 15.30 -22.35
N ILE A 62 -12.90 14.18 -22.02
CA ILE A 62 -13.51 12.94 -21.53
C ILE A 62 -12.80 12.61 -20.21
N PRO A 63 -13.51 12.29 -19.12
CA PRO A 63 -12.87 11.81 -17.90
C PRO A 63 -12.24 10.43 -18.13
N GLY A 64 -11.31 10.00 -17.26
CA GLY A 64 -10.85 8.61 -17.25
C GLY A 64 -11.95 7.64 -16.82
N GLY A 65 -11.81 6.39 -17.23
CA GLY A 65 -12.70 5.31 -16.82
C GLY A 65 -12.81 4.19 -17.84
N VAL A 66 -13.92 3.46 -17.77
CA VAL A 66 -14.19 2.26 -18.58
C VAL A 66 -15.21 2.56 -19.66
N TYR A 67 -14.88 2.21 -20.91
CA TYR A 67 -15.65 2.57 -22.10
C TYR A 67 -15.98 1.36 -22.95
N THR A 68 -17.20 1.31 -23.48
CA THR A 68 -17.65 0.28 -24.42
C THR A 68 -17.45 0.69 -25.88
N ASN A 69 -16.93 1.89 -26.12
CA ASN A 69 -16.67 2.42 -27.45
C ASN A 69 -15.51 1.67 -28.12
N ASN A 70 -15.58 1.49 -29.44
CA ASN A 70 -14.48 0.92 -30.20
C ASN A 70 -13.25 1.81 -30.28
N SER A 71 -13.45 3.13 -30.17
CA SER A 71 -12.40 4.14 -30.06
C SER A 71 -12.92 5.37 -29.32
N LEU A 72 -12.00 6.14 -28.73
CA LEU A 72 -12.26 7.43 -28.10
C LEU A 72 -11.43 8.52 -28.79
N SER A 73 -12.01 9.71 -28.94
CA SER A 73 -11.32 10.91 -29.43
C SER A 73 -11.21 11.91 -28.29
N LEU A 74 -10.04 11.97 -27.67
CA LEU A 74 -9.77 12.82 -26.52
C LEU A 74 -9.19 14.16 -26.97
N THR A 75 -9.83 15.25 -26.55
CA THR A 75 -9.30 16.61 -26.73
C THR A 75 -8.71 17.12 -25.42
N LEU A 76 -7.49 17.66 -25.48
CA LEU A 76 -6.86 18.39 -24.39
C LEU A 76 -6.99 19.89 -24.62
N SER A 77 -7.21 20.67 -23.56
CA SER A 77 -7.31 22.12 -23.67
C SER A 77 -6.78 22.84 -22.45
N VAL A 78 -6.31 24.07 -22.64
CA VAL A 78 -5.92 25.00 -21.58
C VAL A 78 -6.42 26.39 -21.96
N ARG A 79 -6.81 27.20 -20.98
CA ARG A 79 -7.42 28.51 -21.25
C ARG A 79 -6.42 29.56 -21.76
N SER A 80 -5.13 29.38 -21.51
CA SER A 80 -4.11 30.33 -21.94
C SER A 80 -3.75 30.10 -23.42
N PRO A 81 -3.74 31.14 -24.25
CA PRO A 81 -3.37 31.03 -25.67
C PRO A 81 -1.87 30.83 -25.90
N THR A 82 -1.03 31.12 -24.91
CA THR A 82 0.44 30.99 -24.96
C THR A 82 0.95 29.71 -24.31
N ALA A 83 0.06 28.95 -23.67
CA ALA A 83 0.41 27.71 -23.00
C ALA A 83 0.44 26.53 -23.98
N LEU A 84 1.43 25.67 -23.80
CA LEU A 84 1.63 24.45 -24.56
C LEU A 84 1.29 23.24 -23.70
N ILE A 85 0.57 22.29 -24.26
CA ILE A 85 0.26 21.02 -23.58
C ILE A 85 1.20 19.96 -24.15
N HIS A 86 1.96 19.31 -23.28
CA HIS A 86 2.77 18.14 -23.61
C HIS A 86 2.19 16.90 -22.92
N TYR A 87 2.29 15.75 -23.56
CA TYR A 87 1.68 14.52 -23.06
C TYR A 87 2.53 13.28 -23.32
N THR A 88 2.24 12.23 -22.56
CA THR A 88 2.80 10.89 -22.70
C THR A 88 1.69 9.84 -22.65
N LEU A 89 1.91 8.71 -23.33
CA LEU A 89 0.95 7.59 -23.42
C LEU A 89 1.50 6.27 -22.83
N ASP A 90 2.69 6.33 -22.25
CA ASP A 90 3.41 5.18 -21.69
C ASP A 90 3.52 5.23 -20.17
N GLY A 91 2.91 6.25 -19.55
CA GLY A 91 2.93 6.46 -18.11
C GLY A 91 4.13 7.24 -17.59
N THR A 92 5.06 7.67 -18.45
CA THR A 92 6.21 8.51 -18.07
C THR A 92 5.82 9.95 -17.80
N GLU A 93 6.61 10.68 -17.03
CA GLU A 93 6.32 12.07 -16.68
C GLU A 93 6.45 13.00 -17.91
N PRO A 94 5.42 13.81 -18.25
CA PRO A 94 5.52 14.74 -19.38
C PRO A 94 6.53 15.87 -19.11
N THR A 95 7.41 16.08 -20.08
CA THR A 95 8.39 17.18 -20.14
C THR A 95 8.17 18.01 -21.41
N GLU A 96 8.87 19.13 -21.58
CA GLU A 96 8.84 19.91 -22.83
C GLU A 96 9.38 19.13 -24.04
N ALA A 97 10.15 18.05 -23.80
CA ALA A 97 10.62 17.14 -24.85
C ALA A 97 9.57 16.06 -25.23
N SER A 98 8.51 15.90 -24.44
CA SER A 98 7.40 15.00 -24.75
C SER A 98 6.55 15.53 -25.91
N ALA A 99 5.68 14.67 -26.45
CA ALA A 99 4.84 15.03 -27.60
C ALA A 99 3.98 16.27 -27.32
N PHE A 100 4.04 17.26 -28.22
CA PHE A 100 3.20 18.44 -28.18
C PHE A 100 1.79 18.11 -28.68
N TYR A 101 0.77 18.47 -27.90
CA TYR A 101 -0.62 18.26 -28.27
C TYR A 101 -1.10 19.32 -29.28
N SER A 102 -1.40 18.87 -30.50
CA SER A 102 -1.92 19.71 -31.59
C SER A 102 -3.18 19.19 -32.26
N THR A 103 -3.50 17.91 -32.06
CA THR A 103 -4.68 17.23 -32.63
C THR A 103 -5.30 16.27 -31.61
N PRO A 104 -6.61 15.98 -31.69
CA PRO A 104 -7.26 15.04 -30.77
C PRO A 104 -6.56 13.67 -30.74
N LEU A 105 -6.43 13.10 -29.55
CA LEU A 105 -5.82 11.78 -29.34
C LEU A 105 -6.87 10.70 -29.63
N LEU A 106 -6.64 9.91 -30.67
CA LEU A 106 -7.48 8.76 -31.00
C LEU A 106 -6.95 7.51 -30.29
N MET A 107 -7.76 6.95 -29.39
CA MET A 107 -7.42 5.74 -28.62
C MET A 107 -8.32 4.58 -29.07
N SER A 108 -7.74 3.50 -29.55
CA SER A 108 -8.44 2.26 -29.96
C SER A 108 -8.26 1.10 -28.98
N GLY A 109 -7.44 1.29 -27.95
CA GLY A 109 -7.20 0.37 -26.84
C GLY A 109 -7.01 1.13 -25.52
N SER A 110 -6.85 0.40 -24.44
CA SER A 110 -6.65 0.93 -23.09
C SER A 110 -5.37 1.77 -23.04
N THR A 111 -5.49 3.01 -22.58
CA THR A 111 -4.44 4.02 -22.67
C THR A 111 -4.41 4.84 -21.40
N ILE A 112 -3.22 5.03 -20.83
CA ILE A 112 -2.97 6.10 -19.86
C ILE A 112 -2.58 7.35 -20.62
N VAL A 113 -3.23 8.48 -20.33
CA VAL A 113 -2.84 9.78 -20.88
C VAL A 113 -2.39 10.66 -19.72
N ARG A 114 -1.09 11.00 -19.70
CA ARG A 114 -0.55 11.99 -18.77
C ARG A 114 -0.29 13.27 -19.54
N ALA A 115 -0.75 14.40 -19.02
CA ALA A 115 -0.54 15.69 -19.66
C ALA A 115 -0.08 16.75 -18.66
N LYS A 116 0.81 17.62 -19.11
CA LYS A 116 1.32 18.76 -18.36
C LYS A 116 1.33 20.00 -19.25
N VAL A 117 1.07 21.15 -18.64
CA VAL A 117 1.10 22.44 -19.32
C VAL A 117 2.41 23.15 -19.02
N PHE A 118 3.00 23.70 -20.07
CA PHE A 118 4.17 24.56 -20.03
C PHE A 118 3.80 25.93 -20.60
N GLU A 119 4.16 27.00 -19.90
CA GLU A 119 3.82 28.35 -20.30
C GLU A 119 5.01 29.27 -20.04
N PRO A 120 5.48 30.04 -21.04
CA PRO A 120 6.63 30.91 -20.87
C PRO A 120 6.49 31.86 -19.66
N GLY A 121 7.52 31.88 -18.81
CA GLY A 121 7.57 32.73 -17.60
C GLY A 121 6.88 32.14 -16.36
N LEU A 122 6.33 30.92 -16.44
CA LEU A 122 5.71 30.20 -15.32
C LEU A 122 6.44 28.87 -15.06
N GLN A 123 6.45 28.41 -13.81
CA GLN A 123 6.71 27.00 -13.52
C GLN A 123 5.68 26.11 -14.23
N PRO A 124 6.03 24.87 -14.61
CA PRO A 124 5.09 23.94 -15.21
C PRO A 124 3.84 23.68 -14.36
N GLY A 125 2.75 23.30 -15.01
CA GLY A 125 1.53 22.84 -14.34
C GLY A 125 1.74 21.52 -13.59
N LEU A 126 0.73 21.07 -12.82
CA LEU A 126 0.75 19.70 -12.31
C LEU A 126 0.55 18.73 -13.48
N THR A 127 1.15 17.55 -13.37
CA THR A 127 0.78 16.43 -14.24
C THR A 127 -0.63 15.99 -13.89
N VAL A 128 -1.46 15.86 -14.92
CA VAL A 128 -2.81 15.31 -14.80
C VAL A 128 -2.84 14.02 -15.60
N SER A 129 -3.18 12.93 -14.93
CA SER A 129 -3.28 11.59 -15.50
C SER A 129 -4.75 11.15 -15.59
N GLN A 130 -5.11 10.53 -16.72
CA GLN A 130 -6.41 9.89 -16.92
C GLN A 130 -6.19 8.51 -17.55
N ASN A 131 -6.71 7.47 -16.91
CA ASN A 131 -6.71 6.11 -17.46
C ASN A 131 -8.00 5.85 -18.25
N TYR A 132 -7.87 5.32 -19.46
CA TYR A 132 -8.99 4.90 -20.29
C TYR A 132 -8.88 3.40 -20.51
N THR A 133 -9.83 2.63 -20.01
CA THR A 133 -9.96 1.19 -20.29
C THR A 133 -11.04 0.99 -21.35
N LEU A 134 -10.69 0.44 -22.50
CA LEU A 134 -11.67 0.14 -23.55
C LEU A 134 -12.04 -1.34 -23.46
N LEU A 135 -13.34 -1.66 -23.46
CA LEU A 135 -13.83 -3.02 -23.37
C LEU A 135 -13.88 -3.72 -24.73
N GLY A 136 -13.41 -4.95 -24.76
CA GLY A 136 -13.65 -5.91 -25.82
C GLY A 136 -15.09 -6.40 -25.79
N SER A 137 -15.61 -6.83 -26.94
CA SER A 137 -17.01 -7.22 -27.09
C SER A 137 -17.45 -8.36 -26.18
N ASP A 138 -16.52 -9.21 -25.76
CA ASP A 138 -16.72 -10.35 -24.88
C ASP A 138 -16.89 -9.99 -23.40
N VAL A 139 -16.53 -8.77 -23.00
CA VAL A 139 -16.65 -8.30 -21.60
C VAL A 139 -17.58 -7.10 -21.41
N VAL A 140 -18.15 -6.52 -22.47
CA VAL A 140 -19.06 -5.34 -22.38
C VAL A 140 -20.23 -5.58 -21.42
N TYR A 141 -20.76 -6.81 -21.38
CA TYR A 141 -21.87 -7.19 -20.49
C TYR A 141 -21.41 -7.96 -19.24
N PHE A 142 -20.10 -8.05 -19.00
CA PHE A 142 -19.56 -8.75 -17.84
C PHE A 142 -20.07 -8.11 -16.55
N ASN A 143 -20.49 -8.95 -15.62
CA ASN A 143 -21.02 -8.56 -14.34
C ASN A 143 -20.88 -9.70 -13.34
N SER A 144 -20.90 -9.35 -12.06
CA SER A 144 -20.64 -10.30 -10.99
C SER A 144 -21.45 -9.98 -9.74
N ASN A 145 -21.62 -10.98 -8.86
CA ASN A 145 -22.02 -10.77 -7.48
C ASN A 145 -20.84 -10.44 -6.55
N LEU A 146 -19.61 -10.44 -7.08
CA LEU A 146 -18.40 -10.00 -6.40
C LEU A 146 -17.97 -8.61 -6.91
N PRO A 147 -17.31 -7.79 -6.06
CA PRO A 147 -16.59 -6.61 -6.52
C PRO A 147 -15.56 -6.97 -7.60
N LEU A 148 -15.27 -5.99 -8.47
CA LEU A 148 -14.35 -6.17 -9.60
C LEU A 148 -13.09 -5.32 -9.40
N ILE A 149 -11.95 -5.83 -9.84
CA ILE A 149 -10.70 -5.10 -9.91
C ILE A 149 -10.12 -5.24 -11.31
N ILE A 150 -9.83 -4.11 -11.94
CA ILE A 150 -9.12 -4.05 -13.23
C ILE A 150 -7.74 -3.49 -12.95
N ILE A 151 -6.68 -4.20 -13.33
CA ILE A 151 -5.30 -3.75 -13.27
C ILE A 151 -4.79 -3.58 -14.70
N ASN A 152 -4.38 -2.36 -15.05
CA ASN A 152 -3.72 -2.08 -16.32
C ASN A 152 -2.22 -1.86 -16.07
N THR A 153 -1.39 -2.76 -16.60
CA THR A 153 0.08 -2.65 -16.48
C THR A 153 0.71 -1.94 -17.68
N PHE A 154 -0.10 -1.66 -18.71
CA PHE A 154 0.26 -0.94 -19.92
C PHE A 154 1.49 -1.53 -20.64
N GLY A 155 1.47 -2.83 -20.94
CA GLY A 155 2.57 -3.49 -21.67
C GLY A 155 3.62 -4.13 -20.78
N ARG A 156 3.53 -3.98 -19.45
CA ARG A 156 4.56 -4.45 -18.52
C ARG A 156 4.19 -5.76 -17.87
N GLY A 157 5.12 -6.70 -17.83
CA GLY A 157 5.02 -7.87 -16.95
C GLY A 157 5.14 -7.43 -15.50
N VAL A 158 4.46 -8.14 -14.59
CA VAL A 158 4.55 -7.90 -13.15
C VAL A 158 5.60 -8.85 -12.57
N PRO A 159 6.79 -8.37 -12.17
CA PRO A 159 7.85 -9.22 -11.62
C PRO A 159 7.58 -9.59 -10.15
N ASP A 160 8.30 -10.58 -9.65
CA ASP A 160 8.32 -10.95 -8.23
C ASP A 160 9.08 -9.90 -7.40
N GLY A 161 8.50 -9.52 -6.26
CA GLY A 161 9.13 -8.69 -5.23
C GLY A 161 9.42 -7.24 -5.62
N VAL A 162 9.34 -6.89 -6.91
CA VAL A 162 9.62 -5.56 -7.44
C VAL A 162 8.32 -4.93 -7.91
N GLN A 163 7.88 -3.87 -7.23
CA GLN A 163 6.70 -3.14 -7.67
C GLN A 163 6.94 -2.46 -9.01
N ILE A 164 6.01 -2.66 -9.93
CA ILE A 164 5.85 -1.81 -11.10
C ILE A 164 4.66 -0.90 -10.91
N ARG A 165 4.73 0.30 -11.48
CA ARG A 165 3.59 1.21 -11.51
C ARG A 165 2.51 0.65 -12.45
N ALA A 166 1.25 0.74 -12.08
CA ALA A 166 0.09 0.33 -12.86
C ALA A 166 -1.08 1.26 -12.54
N ASN A 167 -2.18 1.17 -13.28
CA ASN A 167 -3.45 1.74 -12.83
C ASN A 167 -4.36 0.62 -12.33
N ALA A 168 -5.11 0.88 -11.26
CA ALA A 168 -6.16 0.01 -10.82
C ALA A 168 -7.49 0.74 -10.72
N ARG A 169 -8.56 0.03 -11.11
CA ARG A 169 -9.94 0.43 -10.87
C ARG A 169 -10.64 -0.65 -10.06
N ILE A 170 -11.09 -0.29 -8.86
CA ILE A 170 -11.79 -1.16 -7.91
C ILE A 170 -13.26 -0.74 -7.89
N ILE A 171 -14.16 -1.68 -8.14
CA ILE A 171 -15.59 -1.44 -8.33
C ILE A 171 -16.36 -2.28 -7.31
N GLY A 172 -17.01 -1.62 -6.36
CA GLY A 172 -17.89 -2.26 -5.39
C GLY A 172 -19.19 -2.80 -6.02
N THR A 173 -19.97 -3.51 -5.21
CA THR A 173 -21.30 -3.98 -5.64
C THR A 173 -22.37 -2.95 -5.30
N VAL A 174 -23.32 -2.74 -6.21
CA VAL A 174 -24.54 -1.95 -5.99
C VAL A 174 -25.73 -2.87 -6.21
N GLY A 175 -26.57 -3.03 -5.18
CA GLY A 175 -27.68 -4.00 -5.22
C GLY A 175 -27.20 -5.45 -5.36
N GLY A 176 -26.02 -5.78 -4.82
CA GLY A 176 -25.42 -7.12 -4.89
C GLY A 176 -24.79 -7.46 -6.24
N ARG A 177 -24.55 -6.47 -7.10
CA ARG A 177 -24.02 -6.64 -8.46
C ARG A 177 -22.92 -5.63 -8.76
N ALA A 178 -21.86 -6.04 -9.45
CA ALA A 178 -20.85 -5.15 -10.02
C ALA A 178 -20.77 -5.34 -11.54
N SER A 179 -20.46 -4.26 -12.27
CA SER A 179 -20.19 -4.27 -13.72
C SER A 179 -18.90 -3.52 -14.01
N LEU A 180 -18.19 -3.84 -15.10
CA LEU A 180 -16.93 -3.17 -15.44
C LEU A 180 -17.08 -1.66 -15.67
N THR A 181 -18.27 -1.21 -16.07
CA THR A 181 -18.63 0.21 -16.24
C THR A 181 -19.14 0.88 -14.96
N GLY A 182 -19.16 0.16 -13.83
CA GLY A 182 -19.63 0.66 -12.55
C GLY A 182 -18.82 1.85 -12.03
N ALA A 183 -19.44 2.60 -11.12
CA ALA A 183 -18.75 3.62 -10.35
C ALA A 183 -17.67 2.95 -9.48
N PRO A 184 -16.42 3.47 -9.47
CA PRO A 184 -15.36 2.84 -8.73
C PRO A 184 -15.33 3.32 -7.27
N ASP A 185 -14.95 2.43 -6.37
CA ASP A 185 -14.52 2.78 -5.00
C ASP A 185 -13.12 3.38 -5.01
N TYR A 186 -12.29 2.99 -6.00
CA TYR A 186 -10.96 3.53 -6.24
C TYR A 186 -10.63 3.48 -7.73
N ASP A 187 -10.05 4.55 -8.26
CA ASP A 187 -9.48 4.61 -9.61
C ASP A 187 -8.22 5.49 -9.57
N GLY A 188 -7.05 4.86 -9.74
CA GLY A 188 -5.79 5.56 -9.54
C GLY A 188 -4.55 4.71 -9.75
N TRP A 189 -3.40 5.32 -9.46
CA TRP A 189 -2.09 4.67 -9.57
C TRP A 189 -1.89 3.62 -8.48
N VAL A 190 -1.28 2.51 -8.86
CA VAL A 190 -0.87 1.49 -7.90
C VAL A 190 0.54 0.99 -8.18
N GLY A 191 1.25 0.61 -7.11
CA GLY A 191 2.38 -0.30 -7.17
C GLY A 191 1.86 -1.75 -7.17
N VAL A 192 2.29 -2.57 -8.11
CA VAL A 192 1.93 -4.00 -8.16
C VAL A 192 3.16 -4.86 -8.36
N ALA A 193 3.28 -5.92 -7.56
CA ALA A 193 4.33 -6.94 -7.68
C ALA A 193 3.70 -8.33 -7.49
N VAL A 194 4.23 -9.34 -8.16
CA VAL A 194 3.96 -10.73 -7.80
C VAL A 194 4.55 -10.96 -6.41
N ARG A 195 3.85 -11.73 -5.58
CA ARG A 195 4.29 -12.03 -4.21
C ARG A 195 4.09 -13.48 -3.82
N GLY A 196 4.82 -13.85 -2.77
CA GLY A 196 4.71 -15.13 -2.09
C GLY A 196 6.07 -15.81 -1.95
N SER A 197 6.06 -17.09 -1.62
CA SER A 197 7.28 -17.89 -1.56
C SER A 197 7.11 -19.18 -2.36
N SER A 198 6.41 -20.18 -1.81
CA SER A 198 6.03 -21.38 -2.57
C SER A 198 5.02 -21.07 -3.69
N SER A 199 4.12 -20.10 -3.45
CA SER A 199 3.09 -19.71 -4.41
C SER A 199 3.61 -19.04 -5.68
N LEU A 200 4.89 -18.63 -5.72
CA LEU A 200 5.54 -18.13 -6.92
C LEU A 200 5.60 -19.18 -8.03
N GLN A 201 5.54 -20.47 -7.68
CA GLN A 201 5.53 -21.58 -8.63
C GLN A 201 4.14 -21.90 -9.19
N PHE A 202 3.09 -21.24 -8.70
CA PHE A 202 1.72 -21.51 -9.14
C PHE A 202 1.39 -20.71 -10.40
N PRO A 203 0.63 -21.28 -11.36
CA PRO A 203 0.17 -20.57 -12.55
C PRO A 203 -0.65 -19.30 -12.28
N LYS A 204 -1.31 -19.23 -11.12
CA LYS A 204 -2.06 -18.06 -10.68
C LYS A 204 -1.34 -17.40 -9.52
N HIS A 205 -0.81 -16.21 -9.78
CA HIS A 205 -0.02 -15.47 -8.80
C HIS A 205 -0.88 -14.58 -7.91
N SER A 206 -0.47 -14.46 -6.66
CA SER A 206 -0.90 -13.41 -5.74
C SER A 206 -0.12 -12.13 -6.01
N PHE A 207 -0.71 -10.98 -5.70
CA PHE A 207 -0.07 -9.68 -5.88
C PHE A 207 0.05 -8.90 -4.56
N ALA A 208 1.20 -8.29 -4.34
CA ALA A 208 1.31 -7.13 -3.47
C ALA A 208 0.75 -5.93 -4.24
N PHE A 209 -0.07 -5.12 -3.60
CA PHE A 209 -0.85 -4.08 -4.23
C PHE A 209 -0.85 -2.83 -3.35
N GLU A 210 -0.34 -1.73 -3.86
CA GLU A 210 -0.14 -0.49 -3.09
C GLU A 210 -0.81 0.68 -3.79
N THR A 211 -1.73 1.39 -3.15
CA THR A 211 -2.33 2.60 -3.75
C THR A 211 -1.37 3.78 -3.66
N GLN A 212 -1.16 4.45 -4.78
CA GLN A 212 -0.16 5.51 -4.95
C GLN A 212 -0.79 6.81 -5.48
N ASP A 213 -0.11 7.92 -5.25
CA ASP A 213 -0.47 9.22 -5.81
C ASP A 213 0.20 9.47 -7.19
N GLU A 214 0.16 10.73 -7.66
CA GLU A 214 0.77 11.09 -8.96
C GLU A 214 2.31 11.05 -8.93
N ALA A 215 2.92 11.30 -7.76
CA ALA A 215 4.37 11.20 -7.55
C ALA A 215 4.83 9.74 -7.44
N GLY A 216 3.94 8.83 -7.04
CA GLY A 216 4.25 7.43 -6.76
C GLY A 216 4.42 7.15 -5.27
N ASP A 217 4.06 8.11 -4.41
CA ASP A 217 4.08 7.96 -2.97
C ASP A 217 2.80 7.29 -2.47
N ASP A 218 2.87 6.71 -1.26
CA ASP A 218 1.75 6.07 -0.58
C ASP A 218 0.50 6.96 -0.52
N LEU A 219 -0.58 6.49 -1.14
CA LEU A 219 -1.90 7.11 -1.08
C LEU A 219 -2.82 6.26 -0.21
N LYS A 220 -3.16 6.75 1.00
CA LYS A 220 -4.12 6.09 1.88
C LYS A 220 -5.55 6.12 1.32
N ALA A 221 -6.00 5.02 0.74
CA ALA A 221 -7.32 4.80 0.14
C ALA A 221 -8.21 3.90 1.01
N SER A 222 -9.52 3.87 0.73
CA SER A 222 -10.52 3.06 1.45
C SER A 222 -11.34 2.19 0.48
N PRO A 223 -10.69 1.33 -0.32
CA PRO A 223 -11.40 0.50 -1.29
C PRO A 223 -12.36 -0.48 -0.58
N LEU A 224 -13.53 -0.72 -1.16
CA LEU A 224 -14.50 -1.74 -0.70
C LEU A 224 -14.96 -1.57 0.77
N GLY A 225 -14.86 -0.34 1.30
CA GLY A 225 -15.21 0.01 2.67
C GLY A 225 -14.17 -0.38 3.73
N PHE A 226 -12.94 -0.73 3.33
CA PHE A 226 -11.86 -1.05 4.26
C PHE A 226 -11.31 0.24 4.90
N PRO A 227 -10.80 0.21 6.14
CA PRO A 227 -10.14 1.36 6.76
C PRO A 227 -9.00 1.91 5.90
N ARG A 228 -8.70 3.21 6.04
CA ARG A 228 -7.77 3.89 5.13
C ARG A 228 -6.33 3.36 5.24
N ASP A 229 -5.78 2.88 4.14
CA ASP A 229 -4.40 2.40 4.05
C ASP A 229 -3.86 2.47 2.61
N SER A 230 -2.56 2.26 2.43
CA SER A 230 -1.87 2.18 1.14
C SER A 230 -1.57 0.73 0.73
N ASP A 231 -1.30 -0.16 1.69
CA ASP A 231 -0.85 -1.52 1.43
C ASP A 231 -1.98 -2.56 1.49
N TRP A 232 -2.08 -3.34 0.42
CA TRP A 232 -3.08 -4.38 0.23
C TRP A 232 -2.48 -5.64 -0.38
N VAL A 233 -3.28 -6.70 -0.39
CA VAL A 233 -2.94 -7.99 -0.96
C VAL A 233 -4.06 -8.47 -1.87
N LEU A 234 -3.73 -8.92 -3.07
CA LEU A 234 -4.60 -9.75 -3.89
C LEU A 234 -4.12 -11.18 -3.79
N TYR A 235 -4.72 -11.92 -2.88
CA TYR A 235 -4.38 -13.31 -2.65
C TYR A 235 -5.08 -14.22 -3.68
N ALA A 236 -4.29 -15.04 -4.36
CA ALA A 236 -4.75 -16.09 -5.26
C ALA A 236 -4.79 -17.45 -4.52
N PRO A 237 -5.96 -17.93 -4.07
CA PRO A 237 -6.09 -19.23 -3.42
C PRO A 237 -5.99 -20.39 -4.43
N TYR A 238 -4.84 -20.56 -5.09
CA TYR A 238 -4.67 -21.52 -6.19
C TYR A 238 -4.75 -22.99 -5.73
N THR A 239 -4.12 -23.29 -4.59
CA THR A 239 -4.10 -24.63 -3.99
C THR A 239 -5.35 -24.92 -3.17
N ASP A 240 -6.01 -23.89 -2.63
CA ASP A 240 -7.29 -24.03 -1.92
C ASP A 240 -8.46 -24.12 -2.91
N LYS A 241 -8.98 -25.33 -3.14
CA LYS A 241 -10.11 -25.56 -4.05
C LYS A 241 -11.44 -24.96 -3.60
N THR A 242 -11.55 -24.58 -2.33
CA THR A 242 -12.73 -23.87 -1.81
C THR A 242 -12.62 -22.36 -1.99
N LEU A 243 -11.39 -21.85 -2.19
CA LEU A 243 -11.04 -20.43 -2.15
C LEU A 243 -11.24 -19.74 -0.80
N MET A 244 -11.77 -20.43 0.21
CA MET A 244 -12.39 -19.83 1.39
C MET A 244 -11.61 -20.01 2.70
N ARG A 245 -10.53 -20.79 2.75
CA ARG A 245 -9.94 -21.18 4.04
C ARG A 245 -9.29 -20.04 4.79
N ASP A 246 -8.54 -19.19 4.11
CA ASP A 246 -8.02 -17.94 4.69
C ASP A 246 -9.16 -17.04 5.14
N PHE A 247 -10.12 -16.79 4.24
CA PHE A 247 -11.30 -15.99 4.54
C PHE A 247 -12.04 -16.47 5.79
N LEU A 248 -12.30 -17.78 5.89
CA LEU A 248 -13.01 -18.40 7.01
C LEU A 248 -12.21 -18.28 8.30
N ALA A 249 -10.91 -18.56 8.28
CA ALA A 249 -10.06 -18.42 9.46
C ALA A 249 -10.05 -16.97 9.96
N TYR A 250 -9.89 -16.01 9.05
CA TYR A 250 -9.90 -14.61 9.41
C TYR A 250 -11.26 -14.17 9.98
N GLU A 251 -12.38 -14.64 9.41
CA GLU A 251 -13.71 -14.36 9.94
C GLU A 251 -13.90 -14.94 11.35
N LEU A 252 -13.47 -16.19 11.58
CA LEU A 252 -13.57 -16.85 12.88
C LEU A 252 -12.73 -16.15 13.94
N HIS A 253 -11.49 -15.79 13.63
CA HIS A 253 -10.62 -15.06 14.55
C HIS A 253 -11.18 -13.68 14.91
N GLY A 254 -11.76 -12.98 13.93
CA GLY A 254 -12.46 -11.72 14.18
C GLY A 254 -13.68 -11.89 15.10
N LYS A 255 -14.43 -12.99 14.96
CA LYS A 255 -15.56 -13.33 15.86
C LYS A 255 -15.12 -13.73 17.27
N MET A 256 -13.86 -14.13 17.45
CA MET A 256 -13.27 -14.34 18.78
C MET A 256 -12.89 -13.02 19.49
N GLY A 257 -12.97 -11.88 18.80
CA GLY A 257 -12.76 -10.55 19.38
C GLY A 257 -11.40 -9.93 19.07
N HIS A 258 -10.60 -10.56 18.21
CA HIS A 258 -9.30 -10.05 17.79
C HIS A 258 -9.41 -9.14 16.56
N TYR A 259 -8.40 -8.28 16.37
CA TYR A 259 -8.14 -7.78 15.02
C TYR A 259 -7.81 -8.97 14.12
N SER A 260 -8.53 -9.07 13.02
CA SER A 260 -8.31 -10.07 12.00
C SER A 260 -8.28 -9.37 10.64
N VAL A 261 -7.42 -9.85 9.76
CA VAL A 261 -7.24 -9.30 8.41
C VAL A 261 -8.60 -9.23 7.71
N ARG A 262 -9.04 -8.02 7.38
CA ARG A 262 -10.29 -7.86 6.64
C ARG A 262 -10.10 -8.37 5.23
N THR A 263 -11.09 -9.11 4.75
CA THR A 263 -11.05 -9.77 3.46
C THR A 263 -12.34 -9.55 2.67
N ARG A 264 -12.21 -9.57 1.34
CA ARG A 264 -13.33 -9.52 0.40
C ARG A 264 -13.01 -10.39 -0.81
N PHE A 265 -13.89 -11.31 -1.16
CA PHE A 265 -13.81 -11.97 -2.47
C PHE A 265 -14.00 -10.96 -3.59
N VAL A 266 -13.15 -11.00 -4.60
CA VAL A 266 -13.18 -10.11 -5.77
C VAL A 266 -12.90 -10.90 -7.04
N GLU A 267 -13.34 -10.40 -8.18
CA GLU A 267 -12.88 -10.87 -9.48
C GLU A 267 -11.89 -9.89 -10.09
N VAL A 268 -10.79 -10.40 -10.62
CA VAL A 268 -9.67 -9.58 -11.10
C VAL A 268 -9.48 -9.75 -12.60
N PHE A 269 -9.25 -8.64 -13.28
CA PHE A 269 -8.70 -8.58 -14.63
C PHE A 269 -7.31 -7.94 -14.59
N VAL A 270 -6.35 -8.49 -15.33
CA VAL A 270 -4.99 -7.96 -15.46
C VAL A 270 -4.66 -7.80 -16.94
N ASP A 271 -4.80 -6.57 -17.45
CA ASP A 271 -4.48 -6.22 -18.84
C ASP A 271 -3.03 -5.75 -18.96
N SER A 272 -2.25 -6.53 -19.71
CA SER A 272 -0.87 -6.22 -20.06
C SER A 272 -0.68 -5.86 -21.53
N SER A 273 -1.74 -5.79 -22.33
CA SER A 273 -1.67 -5.72 -23.79
C SER A 273 -1.69 -4.31 -24.39
N ARG A 274 -2.05 -3.27 -23.60
CA ARG A 274 -2.47 -1.91 -24.10
C ARG A 274 -3.62 -1.97 -25.11
N GLY A 275 -4.22 -3.14 -25.30
CA GLY A 275 -5.35 -3.39 -26.17
C GLY A 275 -6.65 -3.10 -25.43
N LYS A 276 -7.74 -3.65 -25.95
CA LYS A 276 -9.00 -3.63 -25.20
C LYS A 276 -8.94 -4.69 -24.11
N LEU A 277 -9.56 -4.42 -22.96
CA LEU A 277 -9.78 -5.41 -21.91
C LEU A 277 -10.71 -6.51 -22.46
N THR A 278 -10.33 -7.76 -22.38
CA THR A 278 -11.10 -8.92 -22.89
C THR A 278 -11.17 -10.03 -21.84
N MET A 279 -11.85 -11.14 -22.16
CA MET A 279 -11.87 -12.31 -21.29
C MET A 279 -10.50 -13.00 -21.18
N SER A 280 -9.55 -12.76 -22.09
CA SER A 280 -8.19 -13.29 -21.90
C SER A 280 -7.44 -12.62 -20.74
N ASP A 281 -7.88 -11.44 -20.32
CA ASP A 281 -7.30 -10.69 -19.20
C ASP A 281 -7.93 -11.07 -17.86
N TYR A 282 -8.98 -11.90 -17.86
CA TYR A 282 -9.65 -12.35 -16.65
C TYR A 282 -8.76 -13.30 -15.84
N ALA A 283 -8.32 -12.85 -14.66
CA ALA A 283 -7.44 -13.60 -13.77
C ALA A 283 -8.22 -14.48 -12.75
N GLY A 284 -9.56 -14.39 -12.73
CA GLY A 284 -10.41 -15.19 -11.85
C GLY A 284 -10.70 -14.55 -10.50
N VAL A 285 -11.19 -15.37 -9.57
CA VAL A 285 -11.52 -14.97 -8.19
C VAL A 285 -10.26 -14.84 -7.33
N TYR A 286 -10.14 -13.75 -6.60
CA TYR A 286 -9.10 -13.47 -5.61
C TYR A 286 -9.76 -13.15 -4.26
N VAL A 287 -8.96 -13.14 -3.20
CA VAL A 287 -9.31 -12.50 -1.94
C VAL A 287 -8.52 -11.20 -1.86
N PHE A 288 -9.22 -10.07 -1.77
CA PHE A 288 -8.62 -8.78 -1.45
C PHE A 288 -8.48 -8.66 0.06
N GLU A 289 -7.26 -8.47 0.55
CA GLU A 289 -6.91 -8.58 1.97
C GLU A 289 -6.09 -7.37 2.43
N GLU A 290 -6.25 -7.02 3.70
CA GLU A 290 -5.33 -6.09 4.37
C GLU A 290 -3.93 -6.71 4.52
N LYS A 291 -2.89 -5.88 4.47
CA LYS A 291 -1.55 -6.28 4.90
C LYS A 291 -1.44 -6.10 6.43
N ILE A 292 -0.98 -7.11 7.16
CA ILE A 292 -0.67 -6.96 8.58
C ILE A 292 0.45 -5.92 8.74
N LYS A 293 0.15 -4.83 9.45
CA LYS A 293 1.11 -3.80 9.87
C LYS A 293 0.55 -3.00 11.05
N ARG A 294 1.40 -2.17 11.65
CA ARG A 294 0.98 -1.22 12.70
C ARG A 294 -0.07 -0.24 12.16
N GLY A 295 -1.14 -0.04 12.91
CA GLY A 295 -2.16 0.96 12.60
C GLY A 295 -3.38 0.86 13.49
N LYS A 296 -4.06 1.99 13.71
CA LYS A 296 -5.22 2.10 14.61
C LYS A 296 -6.35 1.11 14.29
N ASP A 297 -6.61 0.87 13.02
CA ASP A 297 -7.64 -0.07 12.56
C ASP A 297 -7.08 -1.46 12.20
N ARG A 298 -5.78 -1.68 12.49
CA ARG A 298 -5.01 -2.91 12.27
C ARG A 298 -4.38 -3.36 13.59
N VAL A 299 -3.06 -3.58 13.63
CA VAL A 299 -2.33 -3.84 14.88
C VAL A 299 -2.08 -2.52 15.59
N ASP A 300 -2.93 -2.20 16.57
CA ASP A 300 -2.89 -0.93 17.30
C ASP A 300 -1.85 -1.00 18.44
N ILE A 301 -0.59 -0.74 18.07
CA ILE A 301 0.54 -0.60 19.00
C ILE A 301 1.20 0.77 18.83
N ALA A 302 1.75 1.32 19.91
CA ALA A 302 2.48 2.58 19.86
C ALA A 302 3.69 2.47 18.90
N PRO A 303 4.04 3.52 18.14
CA PRO A 303 5.27 3.51 17.35
C PRO A 303 6.50 3.51 18.27
N LEU A 304 7.53 2.76 17.87
CA LEU A 304 8.85 2.76 18.49
C LEU A 304 9.80 3.56 17.60
N LEU A 305 10.25 4.73 18.08
CA LEU A 305 11.13 5.61 17.30
C LEU A 305 12.60 5.23 17.53
N PRO A 306 13.52 5.58 16.61
CA PRO A 306 14.95 5.31 16.80
C PRO A 306 15.56 5.92 18.08
N ALA A 307 14.93 6.95 18.65
CA ALA A 307 15.37 7.58 19.90
C ALA A 307 14.88 6.85 21.16
N ASP A 308 13.86 5.98 21.05
CA ASP A 308 13.19 5.29 22.15
C ASP A 308 14.03 4.09 22.63
N ASN A 309 15.13 4.34 23.35
CA ASN A 309 16.11 3.33 23.75
C ASN A 309 16.13 3.05 25.27
N SER A 310 15.19 3.61 26.02
CA SER A 310 15.04 3.43 27.46
C SER A 310 13.58 3.25 27.84
N GLU A 311 13.33 2.73 29.03
CA GLU A 311 11.97 2.68 29.57
C GLU A 311 11.45 4.09 29.92
N PRO A 312 10.14 4.33 29.76
CA PRO A 312 9.12 3.36 29.34
C PRO A 312 9.02 3.12 27.83
N GLU A 313 9.65 3.95 26.99
CA GLU A 313 9.38 3.97 25.54
C GLU A 313 9.79 2.68 24.82
N VAL A 314 10.95 2.13 25.18
CA VAL A 314 11.51 0.87 24.62
C VAL A 314 10.66 -0.36 24.94
N SER A 315 9.71 -0.25 25.88
CA SER A 315 8.99 -1.43 26.38
C SER A 315 7.94 -2.00 25.41
N GLY A 316 7.74 -1.39 24.24
CA GLY A 316 6.77 -1.85 23.26
C GLY A 316 6.80 -1.09 21.94
N GLY A 317 5.81 -1.35 21.10
CA GLY A 317 5.82 -0.97 19.68
C GLY A 317 6.46 -2.02 18.77
N TYR A 318 6.56 -3.25 19.27
CA TYR A 318 7.09 -4.39 18.53
C TYR A 318 5.96 -5.20 17.90
N LEU A 319 6.08 -5.45 16.59
CA LEU A 319 5.38 -6.51 15.87
C LEU A 319 6.45 -7.45 15.34
N ILE A 320 6.33 -8.73 15.66
CA ILE A 320 7.27 -9.78 15.26
C ILE A 320 6.49 -10.96 14.68
N LYS A 321 7.18 -11.81 13.91
CA LYS A 321 6.57 -13.04 13.39
C LYS A 321 7.45 -14.25 13.63
N LYS A 322 6.83 -15.38 13.94
CA LYS A 322 7.43 -16.70 13.79
C LYS A 322 7.11 -17.18 12.38
N ASP A 323 8.01 -16.92 11.46
CA ASP A 323 7.86 -17.24 10.04
C ASP A 323 9.23 -17.26 9.36
N ARG A 324 9.26 -17.49 8.05
CA ARG A 324 10.43 -17.28 7.21
C ARG A 324 10.91 -15.83 7.30
N LEU A 325 12.24 -15.67 7.36
CA LEU A 325 12.90 -14.37 7.30
C LEU A 325 12.71 -13.76 5.92
N ASP A 326 12.55 -12.44 5.88
CA ASP A 326 12.55 -11.69 4.62
C ASP A 326 14.01 -11.70 4.06
N PRO A 327 14.22 -11.57 2.74
CA PRO A 327 15.56 -11.61 2.18
C PRO A 327 16.50 -10.56 2.79
N GLY A 328 17.60 -11.00 3.41
CA GLY A 328 18.59 -10.14 4.06
C GLY A 328 18.40 -9.97 5.56
N ASP A 329 17.27 -10.40 6.11
CA ASP A 329 17.00 -10.38 7.55
C ASP A 329 17.69 -11.56 8.26
N SER A 330 18.06 -11.36 9.52
CA SER A 330 18.64 -12.37 10.42
C SER A 330 17.74 -12.66 11.63
N GLY A 331 16.81 -11.75 11.95
CA GLY A 331 15.91 -11.88 13.08
C GLY A 331 16.60 -11.91 14.44
N PHE A 332 15.94 -12.52 15.43
CA PHE A 332 16.53 -12.81 16.73
C PHE A 332 16.08 -14.19 17.23
N THR A 333 16.94 -14.85 18.02
CA THR A 333 16.69 -16.20 18.53
C THR A 333 16.50 -16.18 20.03
N THR A 334 15.50 -16.92 20.48
CA THR A 334 15.20 -17.18 21.90
C THR A 334 15.60 -18.61 22.27
N ALA A 335 15.72 -18.91 23.56
CA ALA A 335 16.23 -20.20 24.00
C ALA A 335 15.23 -21.35 23.75
N HIS A 336 13.93 -21.06 23.82
CA HIS A 336 12.89 -22.07 23.70
C HIS A 336 11.97 -21.87 22.49
N ALA A 337 11.63 -20.64 22.13
CA ALA A 337 10.76 -20.38 20.99
C ALA A 337 11.51 -20.30 19.65
N GLY A 338 12.85 -20.30 19.65
CA GLY A 338 13.69 -20.28 18.45
C GLY A 338 13.69 -18.91 17.77
N LEU A 339 13.79 -18.92 16.44
CA LEU A 339 13.93 -17.74 15.60
C LEU A 339 12.60 -16.98 15.41
N PHE A 340 12.68 -15.65 15.53
CA PHE A 340 11.64 -14.69 15.16
C PHE A 340 12.18 -13.65 14.19
N ALA A 341 11.33 -13.17 13.29
CA ALA A 341 11.61 -12.05 12.39
C ALA A 341 11.00 -10.75 12.92
N TYR A 342 11.66 -9.63 12.66
CA TYR A 342 11.13 -8.30 12.93
C TYR A 342 10.13 -7.88 11.86
N VAL A 343 9.00 -7.30 12.25
CA VAL A 343 8.01 -6.73 11.32
C VAL A 343 7.91 -5.23 11.52
N GLU A 344 7.72 -4.79 12.77
CA GLU A 344 7.76 -3.39 13.19
C GLU A 344 8.55 -3.27 14.51
N PRO A 345 9.55 -2.37 14.61
CA PRO A 345 10.25 -1.77 13.47
C PRO A 345 10.86 -2.84 12.55
N LYS A 346 11.19 -2.48 11.31
CA LYS A 346 11.93 -3.38 10.41
C LYS A 346 13.33 -3.68 10.97
N GLU A 347 13.93 -4.79 10.58
CA GLU A 347 15.26 -5.17 11.09
C GLU A 347 16.34 -4.12 10.78
N GLN A 348 16.21 -3.41 9.67
CA GLN A 348 17.11 -2.32 9.29
C GLN A 348 16.88 -1.03 10.08
N GLU A 349 15.73 -0.92 10.77
CA GLU A 349 15.29 0.26 11.51
C GLU A 349 15.43 0.09 13.03
N ILE A 350 15.41 -1.15 13.53
CA ILE A 350 15.56 -1.43 14.96
C ILE A 350 16.97 -1.07 15.44
N THR A 351 17.07 -0.39 16.58
CA THR A 351 18.39 -0.07 17.16
C THR A 351 18.98 -1.28 17.89
N PRO A 352 20.31 -1.36 18.07
CA PRO A 352 20.94 -2.39 18.88
C PRO A 352 20.40 -2.45 20.32
N TRP A 353 20.05 -1.30 20.90
CA TRP A 353 19.49 -1.21 22.26
C TRP A 353 18.07 -1.77 22.32
N GLN A 354 17.22 -1.46 21.34
CA GLN A 354 15.86 -1.99 21.24
C GLN A 354 15.86 -3.50 21.02
N ALA A 355 16.73 -4.01 20.15
CA ALA A 355 16.89 -5.45 19.89
C ALA A 355 17.39 -6.20 21.14
N ALA A 356 18.37 -5.63 21.86
CA ALA A 356 18.88 -6.20 23.09
C ALA A 356 17.80 -6.23 24.19
N TRP A 357 17.03 -5.14 24.35
CA TRP A 357 15.92 -5.08 25.31
C TRP A 357 14.87 -6.14 25.02
N LEU A 358 14.44 -6.29 23.77
CA LEU A 358 13.45 -7.29 23.39
C LEU A 358 13.95 -8.72 23.65
N SER A 359 15.21 -8.99 23.30
CA SER A 359 15.84 -10.30 23.53
C SER A 359 15.93 -10.65 25.02
N ASP A 360 16.33 -9.70 25.87
CA ASP A 360 16.37 -9.88 27.32
C ASP A 360 14.95 -10.08 27.90
N TRP A 361 13.97 -9.31 27.42
CA TRP A 361 12.57 -9.47 27.82
C TRP A 361 12.05 -10.88 27.53
N PHE A 362 12.35 -11.44 26.34
CA PHE A 362 12.01 -12.83 26.00
C PHE A 362 12.75 -13.82 26.90
N GLY A 363 14.03 -13.59 27.21
CA GLY A 363 14.78 -14.43 28.16
C GLY A 363 14.15 -14.47 29.56
N GLN A 364 13.67 -13.33 30.05
CA GLN A 364 12.94 -13.24 31.31
C GLN A 364 11.58 -13.95 31.25
N PHE A 365 10.86 -13.80 30.13
CA PHE A 365 9.59 -14.49 29.90
C PHE A 365 9.77 -16.01 29.90
N GLU A 366 10.72 -16.52 29.12
CA GLU A 366 10.98 -17.96 29.03
C GLU A 366 11.46 -18.52 30.37
N SER A 367 12.31 -17.80 31.10
CA SER A 367 12.73 -18.19 32.45
C SER A 367 11.55 -18.34 33.42
N ALA A 368 10.54 -17.47 33.31
CA ALA A 368 9.33 -17.59 34.12
C ALA A 368 8.41 -18.72 33.63
N LEU A 369 8.25 -18.88 32.32
CA LEU A 369 7.39 -19.89 31.71
C LEU A 369 7.87 -21.32 31.97
N TYR A 370 9.18 -21.55 31.92
CA TYR A 370 9.79 -22.86 32.15
C TYR A 370 10.32 -23.05 33.58
N GLY A 371 10.11 -22.06 34.45
CA GLY A 371 10.51 -22.10 35.85
C GLY A 371 9.54 -22.87 36.76
N PRO A 372 9.95 -23.20 38.00
CA PRO A 372 9.14 -24.00 38.93
C PRO A 372 7.83 -23.31 39.36
N ASN A 373 7.78 -21.97 39.31
CA ASN A 373 6.62 -21.15 39.71
C ASN A 373 5.86 -20.58 38.51
N PHE A 374 5.90 -21.22 37.34
CA PHE A 374 5.34 -20.67 36.10
C PHE A 374 3.86 -20.26 36.18
N ARG A 375 3.08 -20.89 37.07
CA ARG A 375 1.66 -20.59 37.29
C ARG A 375 1.40 -19.47 38.30
N ASP A 376 2.43 -18.93 38.94
CA ASP A 376 2.25 -17.82 39.89
C ASP A 376 1.67 -16.59 39.17
N PRO A 377 0.57 -15.99 39.67
CA PRO A 377 -0.10 -14.91 38.96
C PRO A 377 0.70 -13.60 38.91
N ALA A 378 1.67 -13.40 39.82
CA ALA A 378 2.50 -12.20 39.87
C ALA A 378 3.87 -12.41 39.20
N ASN A 379 4.43 -13.61 39.30
CA ASN A 379 5.81 -13.92 38.92
C ASN A 379 5.94 -14.90 37.76
N GLY A 380 4.86 -15.64 37.46
CA GLY A 380 4.79 -16.64 36.39
C GLY A 380 4.55 -16.05 35.01
N TYR A 381 4.22 -16.90 34.03
CA TYR A 381 4.09 -16.49 32.62
C TYR A 381 3.01 -15.42 32.39
N ALA A 382 1.96 -15.42 33.22
CA ALA A 382 0.82 -14.53 33.10
C ALA A 382 1.17 -13.04 33.26
N ARG A 383 2.34 -12.70 33.83
CA ARG A 383 2.82 -11.31 33.89
C ARG A 383 3.33 -10.80 32.53
N PHE A 384 3.75 -11.69 31.64
CA PHE A 384 4.35 -11.34 30.35
C PHE A 384 3.37 -11.35 29.19
N ILE A 385 2.41 -12.26 29.21
CA ILE A 385 1.51 -12.51 28.06
C ILE A 385 0.06 -12.20 28.39
N ASP A 386 -0.67 -11.78 27.36
CA ASP A 386 -2.12 -11.81 27.36
C ASP A 386 -2.58 -13.27 27.19
N VAL A 387 -2.93 -13.91 28.31
CA VAL A 387 -3.20 -15.35 28.36
C VAL A 387 -4.35 -15.76 27.45
N GLU A 388 -5.38 -14.93 27.34
CA GLU A 388 -6.54 -15.18 26.48
C GLU A 388 -6.12 -15.24 25.00
N SER A 389 -5.31 -14.28 24.51
CA SER A 389 -4.84 -14.31 23.12
C SER A 389 -4.07 -15.59 22.76
N PHE A 390 -3.30 -16.15 23.69
CA PHE A 390 -2.58 -17.40 23.46
C PHE A 390 -3.50 -18.62 23.50
N ILE A 391 -4.51 -18.63 24.38
CA ILE A 391 -5.53 -19.69 24.43
C ILE A 391 -6.35 -19.68 23.13
N ASP A 392 -6.82 -18.51 22.71
CA ASP A 392 -7.58 -18.32 21.49
C ASP A 392 -6.79 -18.74 20.26
N GLN A 393 -5.50 -18.39 20.20
CA GLN A 393 -4.63 -18.83 19.12
C GLN A 393 -4.48 -20.37 19.07
N GLN A 394 -4.31 -21.02 20.23
CA GLN A 394 -4.27 -22.49 20.27
C GLN A 394 -5.57 -23.11 19.80
N TRP A 395 -6.73 -22.56 20.22
CA TRP A 395 -8.02 -23.07 19.80
C TRP A 395 -8.24 -22.97 18.29
N ILE A 396 -7.93 -21.83 17.68
CA ILE A 396 -8.13 -21.68 16.23
C ILE A 396 -7.19 -22.57 15.44
N VAL A 397 -5.92 -22.72 15.87
CA VAL A 397 -4.96 -23.65 15.25
C VAL A 397 -5.43 -25.10 15.35
N GLU A 398 -5.86 -25.55 16.54
CA GLU A 398 -6.32 -26.92 16.75
C GLU A 398 -7.63 -27.24 16.03
N MET A 399 -8.59 -26.31 16.06
CA MET A 399 -9.89 -26.49 15.44
C MET A 399 -9.78 -26.48 13.91
N SER A 400 -8.97 -25.57 13.35
CA SER A 400 -8.75 -25.53 11.91
C SER A 400 -7.75 -26.58 11.44
N LYS A 401 -7.01 -27.23 12.34
CA LYS A 401 -5.87 -28.09 11.99
C LYS A 401 -4.86 -27.36 11.09
N ASN A 402 -4.57 -26.10 11.40
CA ASN A 402 -3.54 -25.37 10.66
C ASN A 402 -2.18 -26.00 10.98
N ILE A 403 -1.58 -26.65 9.99
CA ILE A 403 -0.31 -27.35 10.16
C ILE A 403 0.84 -26.40 10.54
N ASP A 404 0.76 -25.14 10.14
CA ASP A 404 1.81 -24.16 10.35
C ASP A 404 1.60 -23.33 11.62
N GLY A 405 0.43 -23.43 12.25
CA GLY A 405 0.00 -22.63 13.39
C GLY A 405 0.89 -22.66 14.64
N TYR A 406 1.85 -23.58 14.74
CA TYR A 406 2.87 -23.59 15.81
C TYR A 406 4.31 -23.30 15.35
N ARG A 407 4.55 -23.22 14.04
CA ARG A 407 5.89 -23.17 13.46
C ARG A 407 6.16 -21.97 12.55
N LEU A 408 5.14 -21.51 11.82
CA LEU A 408 5.23 -20.48 10.78
C LEU A 408 3.93 -19.64 10.79
N SER A 409 3.90 -18.54 10.03
CA SER A 409 2.68 -17.73 9.83
C SER A 409 2.00 -17.21 11.10
N ASN A 410 2.78 -17.02 12.18
CA ASN A 410 2.28 -16.51 13.46
C ASN A 410 2.86 -15.14 13.75
N TYR A 411 2.00 -14.15 13.99
CA TYR A 411 2.41 -12.83 14.44
C TYR A 411 2.24 -12.71 15.96
N LEU A 412 3.11 -11.92 16.57
CA LEU A 412 3.01 -11.52 17.95
C LEU A 412 3.29 -10.03 18.05
N HIS A 413 2.57 -9.34 18.93
CA HIS A 413 2.82 -7.93 19.16
C HIS A 413 2.91 -7.59 20.64
N LYS A 414 3.73 -6.59 20.95
CA LYS A 414 3.91 -6.08 22.30
C LYS A 414 3.77 -4.57 22.31
N ASP A 415 2.68 -4.10 22.90
CA ASP A 415 2.48 -2.66 23.11
C ASP A 415 3.27 -2.13 24.32
N ARG A 416 3.48 -0.82 24.35
CA ARG A 416 4.26 -0.13 25.39
C ARG A 416 3.63 -0.38 26.75
N LEU A 417 4.43 -0.84 27.72
CA LEU A 417 3.99 -1.28 29.06
C LEU A 417 2.92 -2.40 29.05
N GLY A 418 2.58 -2.93 27.88
CA GLY A 418 1.60 -3.99 27.69
C GLY A 418 2.22 -5.38 27.71
N LYS A 419 1.34 -6.38 27.68
CA LYS A 419 1.72 -7.79 27.56
C LYS A 419 1.91 -8.17 26.08
N LEU A 420 2.69 -9.21 25.84
CA LEU A 420 2.80 -9.82 24.52
C LEU A 420 1.47 -10.51 24.19
N LYS A 421 0.97 -10.30 22.96
CA LYS A 421 -0.21 -10.96 22.41
C LYS A 421 0.18 -11.82 21.21
N MET A 422 -0.55 -12.92 21.01
CA MET A 422 -0.34 -13.83 19.88
C MET A 422 -1.43 -13.66 18.81
N ASP A 423 -1.46 -12.47 18.21
CA ASP A 423 -2.37 -12.05 17.16
C ASP A 423 -1.74 -10.89 16.34
N PRO A 424 -2.17 -10.65 15.09
CA PRO A 424 -3.22 -11.37 14.33
C PRO A 424 -2.73 -12.67 13.67
N ILE A 425 -3.68 -13.49 13.19
CA ILE A 425 -3.38 -14.67 12.37
C ILE A 425 -3.08 -14.33 10.90
N TRP A 426 -2.34 -15.20 10.20
CA TRP A 426 -1.95 -15.04 8.80
C TRP A 426 -1.75 -16.39 8.11
N ASP A 427 -2.06 -16.49 6.81
CA ASP A 427 -1.75 -17.64 5.94
C ASP A 427 -2.28 -18.98 6.49
N TRP A 428 -3.60 -19.10 6.50
CA TRP A 428 -4.41 -20.24 6.95
C TRP A 428 -4.85 -21.17 5.83
N ASN A 429 -4.32 -21.04 4.62
CA ASN A 429 -4.71 -21.86 3.47
C ASN A 429 -4.45 -23.37 3.67
N LEU A 430 -3.45 -23.75 4.48
CA LEU A 430 -3.11 -25.14 4.84
C LEU A 430 -3.86 -25.62 6.09
N SER A 431 -5.15 -25.29 6.16
CA SER A 431 -6.06 -25.67 7.25
C SER A 431 -7.36 -26.29 6.70
N PHE A 432 -8.28 -26.66 7.59
CA PHE A 432 -9.59 -27.23 7.28
C PHE A 432 -9.51 -28.38 6.26
N GLY A 433 -8.60 -29.33 6.50
CA GLY A 433 -8.41 -30.51 5.65
C GLY A 433 -7.73 -30.25 4.30
N ASN A 434 -7.09 -29.10 4.09
CA ASN A 434 -6.37 -28.82 2.83
C ASN A 434 -4.96 -29.45 2.78
N ALA A 435 -4.37 -29.76 3.93
CA ALA A 435 -3.05 -30.35 4.03
C ALA A 435 -3.15 -31.86 4.27
N ASN A 436 -2.37 -32.65 3.52
CA ASN A 436 -2.33 -34.11 3.64
C ASN A 436 -1.16 -34.63 4.50
N TYR A 437 -0.53 -33.76 5.28
CA TYR A 437 0.61 -34.06 6.14
C TYR A 437 0.47 -33.36 7.49
N ALA A 438 1.34 -33.72 8.46
CA ALA A 438 1.38 -33.13 9.80
C ALA A 438 0.02 -33.10 10.54
N ASN A 439 -0.84 -34.11 10.31
CA ASN A 439 -2.21 -34.19 10.85
C ASN A 439 -3.14 -33.01 10.45
N GLY A 440 -2.88 -32.39 9.30
CA GLY A 440 -3.68 -31.28 8.76
C GLY A 440 -4.96 -31.69 8.00
N TRP A 441 -5.36 -32.96 8.09
CA TRP A 441 -6.50 -33.55 7.39
C TRP A 441 -7.83 -33.39 8.13
#